data_AF-A0A7V2AYH1-F1
#
_entry.id   AF-A0A7V2AYH1-F1
#
_cell.length_a   1.000
_cell.length_b   1.000
_cell.length_c   1.000
_cell.angle_alpha   90.00
_cell.angle_beta   90.00
_cell.angle_gamma   90.00
#
_symmetry.space_group_name_H-M   'P 1'
#
loop_
_entity.id
_entity.type
_entity.pdbx_description
1 polymer ?
#
loop_
_entity_poly.entity_id
_entity_poly.type
_entity_poly.pdbx_seq_one_letter_code
_entity_poly.pdbx_strand_id
1 'polypeptide(L)'
;MSTAAALPLRRCYLVAARVRADRLARLSELSERLFLRRAFLYLSAADQQWQRPELVQLLRRLSTLYCQCSTPFDGPMLFALGYFRVHDGVLEPVADRIPIDNPELLAWVLSEFLEPGAQVWVEMDAGWCGWHIEGEGQVHPLATNGNA
;
A
#
# COMPACT_ATOMS: atom_id res chain seq x y z
N MET A 1 -26.20 11.95 -7.57
CA MET A 1 -25.19 11.17 -8.31
C MET A 1 -23.84 11.52 -7.71
N SER A 2 -23.32 10.67 -6.81
CA SER A 2 -21.99 10.89 -6.23
C SER A 2 -20.97 10.37 -7.22
N THR A 3 -20.23 11.26 -7.88
CA THR A 3 -18.99 10.90 -8.59
C THR A 3 -18.09 10.20 -7.58
N ALA A 4 -17.80 8.92 -7.80
CA ALA A 4 -16.74 8.24 -7.07
C ALA A 4 -15.49 9.14 -7.16
N ALA A 5 -15.02 9.67 -6.04
CA ALA A 5 -13.84 10.50 -6.02
C ALA A 5 -12.69 9.66 -6.61
N ALA A 6 -12.09 10.15 -7.70
CA ALA A 6 -10.96 9.49 -8.31
C ALA A 6 -9.84 9.37 -7.26
N LEU A 7 -9.28 8.18 -7.09
CA LEU A 7 -8.17 7.97 -6.16
C LEU A 7 -7.01 8.89 -6.51
N PRO A 8 -6.43 9.61 -5.54
CA PRO A 8 -5.31 10.49 -5.80
C PRO A 8 -4.09 9.68 -6.24
N LEU A 9 -3.51 10.08 -7.38
CA LEU A 9 -2.24 9.54 -7.87
C LEU A 9 -1.10 10.33 -7.25
N ARG A 10 -0.29 9.66 -6.44
CA ARG A 10 0.79 10.27 -5.65
C ARG A 10 2.13 9.67 -6.05
N ARG A 11 3.18 10.51 -6.02
CA ARG A 11 4.55 10.01 -6.12
C ARG A 11 4.94 9.34 -4.81
N CYS A 12 5.72 8.29 -4.90
CA CYS A 12 6.17 7.54 -3.73
C CYS A 12 7.58 7.02 -3.99
N TYR A 13 8.42 7.06 -2.96
CA TYR A 13 9.70 6.36 -2.96
C TYR A 13 9.94 5.68 -1.62
N LEU A 14 10.86 4.74 -1.65
CA LEU A 14 11.20 3.86 -0.54
C LEU A 14 12.70 3.99 -0.25
N VAL A 15 13.08 4.01 1.02
CA VAL A 15 14.48 4.02 1.46
C VAL A 15 14.72 2.80 2.33
N ALA A 16 15.83 2.08 2.10
CA ALA A 16 16.19 0.86 2.84
C ALA A 16 15.06 -0.19 2.91
N ALA A 17 14.21 -0.27 1.89
CA ALA A 17 13.02 -1.13 1.87
C ALA A 17 13.34 -2.57 1.50
N ARG A 18 14.24 -3.21 2.27
CA ARG A 18 14.51 -4.63 2.12
C ARG A 18 13.31 -5.44 2.60
N VAL A 19 12.92 -6.44 1.82
CA VAL A 19 11.81 -7.34 2.15
C VAL A 19 12.35 -8.47 3.02
N ARG A 20 11.64 -8.77 4.11
CA ARG A 20 11.93 -9.92 4.98
C ARG A 20 11.88 -11.21 4.16
N ALA A 21 12.91 -12.05 4.28
CA ALA A 21 13.06 -13.24 3.45
C ALA A 21 11.87 -14.21 3.54
N ASP A 22 11.29 -14.37 4.73
CA ASP A 22 10.13 -15.23 4.99
C ASP A 22 8.79 -14.63 4.49
N ARG A 23 8.78 -13.33 4.14
CA ARG A 23 7.59 -12.60 3.65
C ARG A 23 7.62 -12.33 2.15
N LEU A 24 8.74 -12.56 1.47
CA LEU A 24 8.95 -12.21 0.06
C LEU A 24 7.90 -12.81 -0.87
N ALA A 25 7.65 -14.13 -0.77
CA ALA A 25 6.68 -14.81 -1.62
C ALA A 25 5.26 -14.24 -1.43
N ARG A 26 4.90 -13.95 -0.18
CA ARG A 26 3.58 -13.40 0.18
C ARG A 26 3.39 -11.99 -0.38
N LEU A 27 4.39 -11.12 -0.23
CA LEU A 27 4.33 -9.75 -0.78
C LEU A 27 4.26 -9.76 -2.30
N SER A 28 5.03 -10.64 -2.95
CA SER A 28 5.04 -10.76 -4.41
C SER A 28 3.67 -11.21 -4.94
N GLU A 29 3.08 -12.23 -4.31
CA GLU A 29 1.72 -12.68 -4.66
C GLU A 29 0.70 -11.55 -4.44
N LEU A 30 0.76 -10.86 -3.31
CA LEU A 30 -0.15 -9.76 -2.99
C LEU A 30 -0.08 -8.64 -4.04
N SER A 31 1.14 -8.22 -4.38
CA SER A 31 1.40 -7.16 -5.36
C SER A 31 0.88 -7.55 -6.74
N GLU A 32 1.22 -8.75 -7.22
CA GLU A 32 0.75 -9.26 -8.51
C GLU A 32 -0.80 -9.33 -8.57
N ARG A 33 -1.43 -9.92 -7.55
CA ARG A 33 -2.88 -10.14 -7.53
C ARG A 33 -3.67 -8.82 -7.50
N LEU A 34 -3.15 -7.81 -6.81
CA LEU A 34 -3.73 -6.46 -6.79
C LEU A 34 -3.50 -5.75 -8.13
N PHE A 35 -2.31 -5.86 -8.72
CA PHE A 35 -2.01 -5.26 -10.02
C PHE A 35 -2.93 -5.79 -11.13
N LEU A 36 -3.15 -7.10 -11.15
CA LEU A 36 -4.06 -7.75 -12.11
C LEU A 36 -5.51 -7.30 -11.93
N ARG A 37 -5.89 -6.86 -10.73
CA ARG A 37 -7.24 -6.37 -10.40
C ARG A 37 -7.37 -4.85 -10.42
N ARG A 38 -6.36 -4.11 -10.91
CA ARG A 38 -6.38 -2.63 -10.98
C ARG A 38 -7.59 -2.05 -11.73
N ALA A 39 -8.24 -2.84 -12.60
CA ALA A 39 -9.49 -2.48 -13.26
C ALA A 39 -10.60 -2.09 -12.28
N PHE A 40 -10.59 -2.62 -11.05
CA PHE A 40 -11.52 -2.28 -9.97
C PHE A 40 -11.59 -0.77 -9.73
N LEU A 41 -10.47 -0.04 -9.85
CA LEU A 41 -10.40 1.40 -9.62
C LEU A 41 -11.25 2.21 -10.60
N TYR A 42 -11.59 1.64 -11.75
CA TYR A 42 -12.34 2.28 -12.82
C TYR A 42 -13.82 1.85 -12.87
N LEU A 43 -14.23 0.95 -11.97
CA LEU A 43 -15.60 0.50 -11.87
C LEU A 43 -16.51 1.56 -11.25
N SER A 44 -17.82 1.44 -11.48
CA SER A 44 -18.82 2.24 -10.78
C SER A 44 -18.80 1.92 -9.28
N ALA A 45 -19.30 2.84 -8.44
CA ALA A 45 -19.35 2.61 -7.00
C ALA A 45 -20.16 1.35 -6.62
N ALA A 46 -21.24 1.06 -7.36
CA ALA A 46 -22.05 -0.13 -7.15
C ALA A 46 -21.27 -1.42 -7.48
N ASP A 47 -20.55 -1.43 -8.61
CA ASP A 47 -19.73 -2.57 -9.01
C ASP A 47 -18.54 -2.77 -8.07
N GLN A 48 -17.92 -1.68 -7.60
CA GLN A 48 -16.88 -1.72 -6.58
C GLN A 48 -17.40 -2.33 -5.28
N GLN A 49 -18.59 -1.94 -4.85
CA GLN A 49 -19.21 -2.50 -3.65
C GLN A 49 -19.44 -4.02 -3.79
N TRP A 50 -19.85 -4.47 -4.98
CA TRP A 50 -20.07 -5.89 -5.25
C TRP A 50 -18.76 -6.71 -5.24
N GLN A 51 -17.67 -6.18 -5.81
CA GLN A 51 -16.40 -6.89 -5.94
C GLN A 51 -15.48 -6.73 -4.71
N ARG A 52 -15.76 -5.76 -3.85
CA ARG A 52 -14.94 -5.45 -2.67
C ARG A 52 -14.68 -6.64 -1.74
N PRO A 53 -15.64 -7.51 -1.42
CA PRO A 53 -15.38 -8.66 -0.54
C PRO A 53 -14.24 -9.57 -1.02
N GLU A 54 -14.13 -9.82 -2.34
CA GLU A 54 -13.06 -10.66 -2.89
C GLU A 54 -11.68 -10.03 -2.63
N LEU A 55 -11.56 -8.72 -2.86
CA LEU A 55 -10.31 -7.98 -2.65
C LEU A 55 -9.94 -7.88 -1.17
N VAL A 56 -10.93 -7.63 -0.31
CA VAL A 56 -10.73 -7.63 1.15
C VAL A 56 -10.24 -9.00 1.60
N GLN A 57 -10.84 -10.09 1.12
CA GLN A 57 -10.40 -11.44 1.48
C GLN A 57 -9.00 -11.77 0.96
N LEU A 58 -8.64 -11.33 -0.25
CA LEU A 58 -7.28 -11.44 -0.77
C LEU A 58 -6.27 -10.74 0.15
N LEU A 59 -6.53 -9.48 0.50
CA LEU A 59 -5.67 -8.70 1.40
C LEU A 59 -5.56 -9.37 2.78
N ARG A 60 -6.68 -9.81 3.36
CA ARG A 60 -6.72 -10.51 4.66
C ARG A 60 -5.96 -11.84 4.63
N ARG A 61 -6.05 -12.60 3.54
CA ARG A 61 -5.32 -13.86 3.38
C ARG A 61 -3.82 -13.66 3.39
N LEU A 62 -3.36 -12.53 2.86
CA LEU A 62 -1.94 -12.25 2.62
C LEU A 62 -1.35 -11.17 3.55
N SER A 63 -2.12 -10.64 4.51
CA SER A 63 -1.63 -9.69 5.51
C SER A 63 -2.36 -9.86 6.84
N THR A 64 -1.58 -10.15 7.88
CA THR A 64 -2.06 -10.20 9.26
C THR A 64 -2.42 -8.81 9.77
N LEU A 65 -1.62 -7.79 9.45
CA LEU A 65 -1.91 -6.41 9.85
C LEU A 65 -3.20 -5.91 9.22
N TYR A 66 -3.40 -6.17 7.92
CA TYR A 66 -4.64 -5.80 7.24
C TYR A 66 -5.89 -6.43 7.88
N CYS A 67 -5.78 -7.62 8.47
CA CYS A 67 -6.89 -8.25 9.19
C CYS A 67 -7.38 -7.43 10.39
N GLN A 68 -6.52 -6.60 10.97
CA GLN A 68 -6.83 -5.78 12.15
C GLN A 68 -7.58 -4.49 11.79
N CYS A 69 -7.45 -4.02 10.54
CA CYS A 69 -8.12 -2.81 10.04
C CYS A 69 -9.26 -3.10 9.05
N SER A 70 -9.68 -4.37 8.94
CA SER A 70 -10.76 -4.80 8.03
C SER A 70 -11.71 -5.79 8.69
N THR A 71 -12.89 -5.93 8.10
CA THR A 71 -13.82 -7.03 8.32
C THR A 71 -13.68 -8.05 7.18
N PRO A 72 -14.34 -9.23 7.24
CA PRO A 72 -14.33 -10.16 6.11
C PRO A 72 -14.93 -9.63 4.80
N PHE A 73 -15.71 -8.54 4.83
CA PHE A 73 -16.46 -8.02 3.68
C PHE A 73 -16.12 -6.58 3.30
N ASP A 74 -15.45 -5.84 4.19
CA ASP A 74 -15.12 -4.43 3.99
C ASP A 74 -13.79 -4.06 4.65
N GLY A 75 -13.13 -3.04 4.12
CA GLY A 75 -11.87 -2.51 4.62
C GLY A 75 -11.22 -1.52 3.64
N PRO A 76 -10.13 -0.85 4.06
CA PRO A 76 -9.42 0.09 3.21
C PRO A 76 -8.79 -0.58 1.97
N MET A 77 -8.96 -0.01 0.79
CA MET A 77 -8.41 -0.60 -0.44
C MET A 77 -6.95 -0.17 -0.66
N LEU A 78 -6.02 -1.10 -0.45
CA LEU A 78 -4.57 -0.86 -0.56
C LEU A 78 -4.03 -1.15 -1.96
N PHE A 79 -4.66 -0.60 -2.99
CA PHE A 79 -4.25 -0.85 -4.39
C PHE A 79 -2.82 -0.40 -4.71
N ALA A 80 -2.29 0.57 -3.97
CA ALA A 80 -0.89 0.97 -4.06
C ALA A 80 0.07 -0.22 -3.94
N LEU A 81 -0.25 -1.24 -3.13
CA LEU A 81 0.57 -2.47 -2.99
C LEU A 81 0.76 -3.20 -4.33
N GLY A 82 -0.21 -3.10 -5.24
CA GLY A 82 -0.11 -3.66 -6.59
C GLY A 82 0.88 -2.93 -7.51
N TYR A 83 1.38 -1.76 -7.12
CA TYR A 83 2.32 -0.96 -7.91
C TYR A 83 3.73 -0.99 -7.34
N PHE A 84 4.04 -1.98 -6.50
CA PHE A 84 5.41 -2.28 -6.11
C PHE A 84 5.85 -3.61 -6.70
N ARG A 85 7.16 -3.74 -6.94
CA ARG A 85 7.80 -5.01 -7.26
C ARG A 85 8.96 -5.24 -6.32
N VAL A 86 9.29 -6.51 -6.09
CA VAL A 86 10.51 -6.90 -5.40
C VAL A 86 11.58 -7.14 -6.45
N HIS A 87 12.69 -6.41 -6.37
CA HIS A 87 13.88 -6.58 -7.21
C HIS A 87 15.09 -6.76 -6.30
N ASP A 88 15.83 -7.88 -6.45
CA ASP A 88 16.97 -8.24 -5.59
C ASP A 88 16.70 -8.14 -4.08
N GLY A 89 15.47 -8.50 -3.68
CA GLY A 89 15.02 -8.45 -2.28
C GLY A 89 14.68 -7.05 -1.76
N VAL A 90 14.69 -6.02 -2.62
CA VAL A 90 14.30 -4.65 -2.30
C VAL A 90 12.95 -4.34 -2.95
N LEU A 91 12.06 -3.69 -2.19
CA LEU A 91 10.79 -3.23 -2.69
C LEU A 91 10.95 -1.87 -3.38
N GLU A 92 10.44 -1.74 -4.60
CA GLU A 92 10.47 -0.49 -5.37
C GLU A 92 9.16 -0.24 -6.12
N PRO A 93 8.75 1.03 -6.30
CA PRO A 93 7.58 1.38 -7.08
C PRO A 93 7.83 1.11 -8.57
N VAL A 94 6.81 0.64 -9.29
CA VAL A 94 6.88 0.34 -10.73
C VAL A 94 6.39 1.48 -11.62
N ALA A 95 5.87 2.55 -11.02
CA ALA A 95 5.33 3.72 -11.69
C ALA A 95 5.66 4.99 -10.89
N ASP A 96 5.83 6.12 -11.59
CA ASP A 96 6.13 7.42 -10.95
C ASP A 96 4.96 7.91 -10.08
N ARG A 97 3.71 7.63 -10.48
CA ARG A 97 2.51 7.98 -9.70
C ARG A 97 1.63 6.76 -9.49
N ILE A 98 1.24 6.52 -8.24
CA ILE A 98 0.49 5.33 -7.82
C ILE A 98 -0.75 5.71 -6.99
N PRO A 99 -1.83 4.90 -7.02
CA PRO A 99 -3.09 5.22 -6.33
C PRO A 99 -2.97 4.96 -4.83
N ILE A 100 -2.44 5.93 -4.10
CA ILE A 100 -2.32 5.88 -2.64
C ILE A 100 -3.45 6.73 -2.09
N ASP A 101 -4.37 6.15 -1.31
CA ASP A 101 -5.44 6.89 -0.62
C ASP A 101 -5.02 7.31 0.79
N ASN A 102 -4.56 6.34 1.58
CA ASN A 102 -4.08 6.50 2.94
C ASN A 102 -2.60 6.08 3.03
N PRO A 103 -1.65 7.04 2.93
CA PRO A 103 -0.21 6.78 2.98
C PRO A 103 0.27 6.14 4.29
N GLU A 104 -0.28 6.57 5.42
CA GLU A 104 0.10 6.05 6.74
C GLU A 104 -0.31 4.59 6.88
N LEU A 105 -1.54 4.25 6.46
CA LEU A 105 -2.00 2.87 6.46
C LEU A 105 -1.19 2.00 5.49
N LEU A 106 -0.80 2.55 4.33
CA LEU A 106 0.08 1.85 3.41
C LEU A 106 1.43 1.54 4.08
N ALA A 107 2.06 2.52 4.72
CA ALA A 107 3.31 2.33 5.45
C ALA A 107 3.16 1.31 6.58
N TRP A 108 2.04 1.38 7.32
CA TRP A 108 1.71 0.44 8.38
C TRP A 108 1.56 -0.99 7.87
N VAL A 109 0.85 -1.24 6.76
CA VAL A 109 0.77 -2.59 6.18
C VAL A 109 2.10 -3.04 5.59
N LEU A 110 2.86 -2.15 4.95
CA LEU A 110 4.20 -2.47 4.44
C LEU A 110 5.18 -2.90 5.54
N SER A 111 5.00 -2.42 6.77
CA SER A 111 5.82 -2.82 7.92
C SER A 111 5.76 -4.32 8.26
N GLU A 112 4.71 -5.04 7.83
CA GLU A 112 4.63 -6.51 7.93
C GLU A 112 5.68 -7.22 7.04
N PHE A 113 6.04 -6.58 5.93
CA PHE A 113 6.87 -7.20 4.89
C PHE A 113 8.30 -6.66 4.88
N LEU A 114 8.50 -5.42 5.30
CA LEU A 114 9.80 -4.75 5.25
C LEU A 114 10.61 -4.98 6.54
N GLU A 115 11.93 -5.03 6.38
CA GLU A 115 12.87 -5.04 7.51
C GLU A 115 12.83 -3.71 8.28
N PRO A 116 13.08 -3.72 9.61
CA PRO A 116 13.28 -2.50 10.38
C PRO A 116 14.34 -1.59 9.76
N GLY A 117 14.12 -0.28 9.81
CA GLY A 117 14.97 0.71 9.17
C GLY A 117 14.41 1.28 7.87
N ALA A 118 13.45 0.57 7.24
CA ALA A 118 12.80 1.03 6.03
C ALA A 118 12.04 2.34 6.23
N GLN A 119 11.93 3.13 5.16
CA GLN A 119 11.15 4.36 5.15
C GLN A 119 10.26 4.42 3.91
N VAL A 120 9.02 4.87 4.11
CA VAL A 120 8.05 5.10 3.04
C VAL A 120 7.83 6.60 2.93
N TRP A 121 8.02 7.15 1.74
CA TRP A 121 7.81 8.58 1.47
C TRP A 121 6.75 8.74 0.40
N VAL A 122 5.78 9.63 0.65
CA VAL A 122 4.67 9.90 -0.26
C VAL A 122 4.50 11.40 -0.42
N GLU A 123 4.36 11.83 -1.67
CA GLU A 123 4.06 13.22 -2.03
C GLU A 123 2.60 13.54 -1.67
N MET A 124 2.42 14.55 -0.81
CA MET A 124 1.14 15.10 -0.39
C MET A 124 1.03 16.56 -0.83
N ASP A 125 -0.17 17.15 -0.71
CA ASP A 125 -0.41 18.54 -1.14
C ASP A 125 0.50 19.57 -0.43
N ALA A 126 0.91 19.28 0.81
CA ALA A 126 1.78 20.13 1.62
C ALA A 126 3.29 19.77 1.48
N GLY A 127 3.65 18.82 0.62
CA GLY A 127 5.00 18.32 0.43
C GLY A 127 5.15 16.82 0.75
N TRP A 128 6.39 16.38 0.93
CA TRP A 128 6.68 14.96 1.19
C TRP A 128 6.44 14.59 2.66
N CYS A 129 5.57 13.60 2.87
CA CYS A 129 5.37 12.97 4.16
C CYS A 129 6.12 11.64 4.20
N GLY A 130 6.82 11.37 5.29
CA GLY A 130 7.61 10.16 5.48
C GLY A 130 7.16 9.36 6.71
N TRP A 131 7.34 8.05 6.63
CA TRP A 131 7.10 7.13 7.74
C TRP A 131 8.29 6.18 7.89
N HIS A 132 8.80 6.05 9.11
CA HIS A 132 9.85 5.11 9.48
C HIS A 132 9.26 3.83 10.03
N ILE A 133 9.80 2.69 9.61
CA ILE A 133 9.40 1.36 10.07
C ILE A 133 10.42 0.86 11.10
N GLU A 134 10.00 0.76 12.36
CA GLU A 134 10.81 0.15 13.43
C GLU A 134 10.55 -1.36 13.55
N GLY A 135 9.37 -1.80 13.13
CA GLY A 135 8.94 -3.19 13.23
C GLY A 135 7.56 -3.41 12.64
N GLU A 136 7.07 -4.65 12.71
CA GLU A 136 5.72 -4.99 12.26
C GLU A 136 4.67 -4.21 13.07
N GLY A 137 3.87 -3.40 12.39
CA GLY A 137 2.86 -2.52 12.96
C GLY A 137 3.41 -1.30 13.71
N GLN A 138 4.73 -1.13 13.75
CA GLN A 138 5.43 -0.05 14.48
C GLN A 138 5.98 0.95 13.47
N VAL A 139 5.18 2.00 13.22
CA VAL A 139 5.46 3.02 12.22
C VAL A 139 5.39 4.40 12.85
N HIS A 140 6.40 5.22 12.60
CA HIS A 140 6.52 6.57 13.15
C HIS A 140 6.60 7.61 12.03
N PRO A 141 5.86 8.72 12.12
CA PRO A 141 6.00 9.80 11.17
C PRO A 141 7.42 10.39 11.25
N LEU A 142 8.01 10.64 10.08
CA LEU A 142 9.26 11.38 9.94
C LEU A 142 8.95 12.87 9.83
N ALA A 143 9.85 13.71 10.30
CA ALA A 143 9.77 15.14 10.05
C ALA A 143 9.72 15.40 8.54
N THR A 144 8.82 16.28 8.11
CA THR A 144 8.70 16.67 6.70
C THR A 144 10.04 17.23 6.23
N ASN A 145 10.69 16.54 5.30
CA ASN A 145 11.89 17.06 4.66
C ASN A 145 11.45 18.21 3.75
N GLY A 146 11.71 19.45 4.17
CA GLY A 146 11.43 20.67 3.43
C GLY A 146 12.35 20.90 2.23
N ASN A 147 12.60 19.86 1.41
CA ASN A 147 13.36 19.99 0.17
C ASN A 147 12.43 19.74 -1.03
N ALA A 148 11.90 20.85 -1.55
CA ALA A 148 11.51 21.00 -2.94
C ALA A 148 12.72 21.50 -3.74
#